data_AF-A0AAE9F384-F1
#
_entry.id   AF-A0AAE9F384-F1
#
_cell.length_a   1.000
_cell.length_b   1.000
_cell.length_c   1.000
_cell.angle_alpha   90.00
_cell.angle_beta   90.00
_cell.angle_gamma   90.00
#
_symmetry.space_group_name_H-M   'P 1'
#
loop_
_entity.id
_entity.type
_entity.pdbx_description
1 polymer ?
#
loop_
_entity_poly.entity_id
_entity_poly.type
_entity_poly.pdbx_seq_one_letter_code
_entity_poly.pdbx_strand_id
1 'polypeptide(L)'
;MNVFSTFPVFIEPPTNDFRAGAELKAMGMSPAVIHGLAVLDANFRTGFKQVSEDKKATDRFIKDFQDETDKFINSMSPKDKQIYDIYKKKYGMDQ
;
A
#
# COMPACT_ATOMS: atom_id res chain seq x y z
N MET A 1 -35.38 19.74 18.93
CA MET A 1 -35.24 18.33 18.52
C MET A 1 -33.85 18.15 17.93
N ASN A 2 -33.00 17.38 18.62
CA ASN A 2 -31.67 17.01 18.15
C ASN A 2 -31.79 15.91 17.09
N VAL A 3 -31.18 16.12 15.93
CA VAL A 3 -30.87 15.05 14.97
C VAL A 3 -29.35 14.95 14.85
N PHE A 4 -28.74 14.34 15.87
CA PHE A 4 -27.38 13.83 15.77
C PHE A 4 -27.37 12.70 14.73
N SER A 5 -27.17 13.03 13.46
CA SER A 5 -26.79 12.04 12.46
C SER A 5 -25.27 11.99 12.41
N THR A 6 -24.73 11.10 13.24
CA THR A 6 -23.35 10.63 13.24
C THR A 6 -23.00 10.05 11.87
N PHE A 7 -22.42 10.87 11.00
CA PHE A 7 -21.39 10.35 10.11
C PHE A 7 -20.08 10.46 10.87
N PRO A 8 -19.30 9.38 11.01
CA PRO A 8 -17.92 9.55 11.41
C PRO A 8 -17.30 10.46 10.35
N VAL A 9 -16.89 11.66 10.78
CA VAL A 9 -15.88 12.44 10.08
C VAL A 9 -14.80 11.43 9.75
N PHE A 10 -14.67 11.08 8.48
CA PHE A 10 -13.55 10.30 8.01
C PHE A 10 -12.36 11.21 8.30
N ILE A 11 -11.71 10.98 9.43
CA ILE A 11 -10.45 11.61 9.77
C ILE A 11 -9.57 11.25 8.60
N GLU A 12 -9.35 12.24 7.72
CA GLU A 12 -8.43 12.11 6.60
C GLU A 12 -7.13 11.55 7.17
N PRO A 13 -6.61 10.43 6.64
CA PRO A 13 -5.34 9.91 7.11
C PRO A 13 -4.30 11.03 6.98
N PRO A 14 -3.50 11.28 8.03
CA PRO A 14 -2.63 12.44 8.08
C PRO A 14 -1.57 12.32 6.98
N THR A 15 -1.61 13.26 6.02
CA THR A 15 -0.53 13.68 5.10
C THR A 15 0.65 12.72 4.98
N ASN A 16 0.41 11.60 4.29
CA ASN A 16 1.39 10.69 3.68
C ASN A 16 0.57 9.71 2.84
N ASP A 17 -0.20 10.26 1.90
CA ASP A 17 -1.23 9.52 1.18
C ASP A 17 -0.59 8.38 0.39
N PHE A 18 -0.63 7.18 0.97
CA PHE A 18 -0.64 5.97 0.20
C PHE A 18 -1.81 6.09 -0.77
N ARG A 19 -1.51 6.50 -2.00
CA ARG A 19 -2.50 7.00 -2.98
C ARG A 19 -3.60 5.98 -3.27
N ALA A 20 -3.30 4.70 -3.08
CA ALA A 20 -4.24 3.59 -3.27
C ALA A 20 -5.09 3.27 -2.03
N GLY A 21 -4.74 3.77 -0.83
CA GLY A 21 -5.32 3.34 0.44
C GLY A 21 -6.82 3.57 0.56
N ALA A 22 -7.31 4.73 0.09
CA ALA A 22 -8.74 5.04 0.11
C ALA A 22 -9.55 4.12 -0.81
N GLU A 23 -9.01 3.81 -1.98
CA GLU A 23 -9.65 2.93 -2.96
C GLU A 23 -9.63 1.47 -2.48
N LEU A 24 -8.49 0.99 -2.00
CA LEU A 24 -8.37 -0.36 -1.45
C LEU A 24 -9.31 -0.56 -0.25
N LYS A 25 -9.45 0.46 0.60
CA LYS A 25 -10.45 0.47 1.68
C LYS A 25 -11.87 0.39 1.14
N ALA A 26 -12.21 1.15 0.10
CA ALA A 26 -13.52 1.12 -0.55
C ALA A 26 -13.82 -0.25 -1.20
N MET A 27 -12.80 -0.95 -1.69
CA MET A 27 -12.88 -2.32 -2.20
C MET A 27 -12.99 -3.38 -1.08
N GLY A 28 -12.87 -2.97 0.19
CA GLY A 28 -13.03 -3.83 1.35
C GLY A 28 -11.75 -4.53 1.83
N MET A 29 -10.57 -4.00 1.47
CA MET A 29 -9.28 -4.49 1.95
C MET A 29 -9.13 -4.19 3.45
N SER A 30 -8.50 -5.11 4.17
CA SER A 30 -8.31 -4.97 5.61
C SER A 30 -7.39 -3.78 5.96
N PRO A 31 -7.68 -3.04 7.06
CA PRO A 31 -6.84 -1.92 7.48
C PRO A 31 -5.38 -2.31 7.76
N ALA A 32 -5.15 -3.52 8.27
CA ALA A 32 -3.81 -4.04 8.52
C ALA A 32 -3.02 -4.20 7.21
N VAL A 33 -3.66 -4.69 6.15
CA VAL A 33 -3.03 -4.82 4.84
C VAL A 33 -2.74 -3.44 4.22
N ILE A 34 -3.70 -2.51 4.29
CA ILE A 34 -3.50 -1.14 3.80
C ILE A 34 -2.33 -0.45 4.52
N HIS A 35 -2.24 -0.63 5.84
CA HIS A 35 -1.12 -0.11 6.63
C HIS A 35 0.21 -0.73 6.19
N GLY A 36 0.27 -2.05 5.98
CA GLY A 36 1.48 -2.71 5.50
C GLY A 36 1.91 -2.22 4.11
N LEU A 37 0.97 -2.01 3.19
CA LEU A 37 1.26 -1.40 1.87
C LEU A 37 1.79 0.03 1.99
N ALA A 38 1.23 0.83 2.91
CA ALA A 38 1.71 2.18 3.15
C ALA A 38 3.14 2.20 3.74
N VAL A 39 3.48 1.24 4.60
CA VAL A 39 4.84 1.07 5.14
C VAL A 39 5.82 0.69 4.03
N LEU A 40 5.46 -0.27 3.16
CA LEU A 40 6.30 -0.64 2.01
C LEU A 40 6.56 0.55 1.09
N ASP A 41 5.52 1.32 0.76
CA ASP A 41 5.65 2.51 -0.07
C ASP A 41 6.57 3.57 0.58
N ALA A 42 6.42 3.83 1.88
CA ALA A 42 7.30 4.76 2.61
C ALA A 42 8.76 4.27 2.65
N ASN A 43 8.97 2.97 2.88
CA ASN A 43 10.29 2.33 2.88
C ASN A 43 10.95 2.44 1.51
N PHE A 44 10.21 2.22 0.42
CA PHE A 44 10.71 2.38 -0.93
C PHE A 44 11.19 3.82 -1.18
N ARG A 45 10.34 4.82 -0.92
CA ARG A 45 10.70 6.24 -1.15
C ARG A 45 11.94 6.66 -0.37
N THR A 46 12.03 6.23 0.88
CA THR A 46 13.14 6.60 1.77
C THR A 46 14.42 5.87 1.39
N GLY A 47 14.35 4.54 1.24
CA GLY A 47 15.50 3.71 0.93
C GLY A 47 16.04 3.96 -0.48
N PHE A 48 15.17 4.11 -1.48
CA PHE A 48 15.58 4.40 -2.86
C PHE A 48 16.37 5.71 -2.94
N LYS A 49 15.91 6.77 -2.26
CA LYS A 49 16.63 8.05 -2.22
C LYS A 49 18.07 7.90 -1.70
N GLN A 50 18.29 7.04 -0.71
CA GLN A 50 19.61 6.82 -0.12
C GLN A 50 20.58 6.08 -1.05
N VAL A 51 20.06 5.20 -1.91
CA VAL A 51 20.89 4.36 -2.80
C VAL A 51 20.95 4.87 -4.23
N SER A 52 20.13 5.88 -4.58
CA SER A 52 19.90 6.33 -5.97
C SER A 52 21.14 6.79 -6.74
N GLU A 53 22.22 7.16 -6.05
CA GLU A 53 23.47 7.59 -6.65
C GLU A 53 24.41 6.42 -7.00
N ASP A 54 24.16 5.21 -6.47
CA ASP A 54 24.94 4.00 -6.75
C ASP A 54 24.06 2.93 -7.41
N LYS A 55 24.41 2.60 -8.66
CA LYS A 55 23.69 1.59 -9.45
C LYS A 55 23.65 0.21 -8.77
N LYS A 56 24.76 -0.27 -8.22
CA LYS A 56 24.82 -1.59 -7.56
C LYS A 56 24.00 -1.61 -6.28
N ALA A 57 24.05 -0.52 -5.50
CA ALA A 57 23.25 -0.38 -4.29
C ALA A 57 21.75 -0.29 -4.63
N THR A 58 21.40 0.44 -5.70
CA THR A 58 20.04 0.54 -6.22
C THR A 58 19.52 -0.82 -6.69
N ASP A 59 20.28 -1.55 -7.52
CA ASP A 59 19.90 -2.86 -8.04
C ASP A 59 19.65 -3.86 -6.88
N ARG A 60 20.51 -3.84 -5.86
CA ARG A 60 20.32 -4.67 -4.66
C ARG A 60 19.10 -4.25 -3.85
N PHE A 61 18.92 -2.95 -3.62
CA PHE A 61 17.77 -2.41 -2.90
C PHE A 61 16.45 -2.81 -3.57
N ILE A 62 16.36 -2.69 -4.89
CA ILE A 62 15.17 -3.08 -5.66
C ILE A 62 14.88 -4.58 -5.46
N LYS A 63 15.91 -5.43 -5.56
CA LYS A 63 15.76 -6.87 -5.36
C LYS A 63 15.26 -7.21 -3.95
N ASP A 64 15.90 -6.64 -2.92
CA ASP A 64 15.53 -6.88 -1.53
C ASP A 64 14.11 -6.38 -1.25
N PHE A 65 13.73 -5.22 -1.81
CA PHE A 65 12.38 -4.66 -1.71
C PHE A 65 11.32 -5.50 -2.42
N GLN A 66 11.65 -6.07 -3.59
CA GLN A 66 10.77 -7.02 -4.30
C GLN A 66 10.51 -8.26 -3.46
N ASP A 67 11.56 -8.85 -2.88
CA ASP A 67 11.43 -10.03 -2.02
C ASP A 67 10.58 -9.74 -0.76
N GLU A 68 10.74 -8.57 -0.14
CA GLU A 68 9.91 -8.13 0.98
C GLU A 68 8.45 -7.91 0.59
N THR A 69 8.22 -7.26 -0.55
CA THR A 69 6.87 -7.02 -1.08
C THR A 69 6.17 -8.34 -1.37
N ASP A 70 6.84 -9.29 -2.05
CA ASP A 70 6.27 -10.60 -2.36
C ASP A 70 5.94 -11.41 -1.10
N LYS A 71 6.81 -11.38 -0.09
CA LYS A 71 6.52 -12.01 1.22
C LYS A 71 5.26 -11.39 1.85
N PHE A 72 5.14 -10.07 1.81
CA PHE A 72 3.97 -9.38 2.34
C PHE A 72 2.69 -9.74 1.57
N ILE A 73 2.69 -9.67 0.23
CA ILE A 73 1.55 -10.07 -0.60
C ILE A 73 1.16 -11.54 -0.33
N ASN A 74 2.13 -12.43 -0.17
CA ASN A 74 1.85 -13.85 0.10
C ASN A 74 1.33 -14.12 1.52
N SER A 75 1.54 -13.21 2.46
CA SER A 75 0.98 -13.28 3.81
C SER A 75 -0.45 -12.74 3.92
N MET A 76 -0.97 -12.09 2.86
CA MET A 76 -2.33 -11.57 2.85
C MET A 76 -3.37 -12.70 2.90
N SER A 77 -4.54 -12.39 3.45
CA SER A 77 -5.69 -13.28 3.36
C SER A 77 -6.10 -13.48 1.89
N PRO A 78 -6.74 -14.61 1.52
CA PRO A 78 -7.24 -14.82 0.16
C PRO A 78 -8.15 -13.70 -0.34
N LYS A 79 -8.96 -13.13 0.57
CA LYS A 79 -9.84 -11.99 0.28
C LYS A 79 -9.04 -10.73 -0.05
N ASP A 80 -8.07 -10.38 0.78
CA ASP A 80 -7.25 -9.18 0.56
C ASP A 80 -6.37 -9.33 -0.70
N LYS A 81 -5.86 -10.54 -0.95
CA LYS A 81 -5.10 -10.86 -2.18
C LYS A 81 -5.96 -10.71 -3.42
N GLN A 82 -7.22 -11.18 -3.40
CA GLN A 82 -8.15 -10.98 -4.51
C GLN A 82 -8.43 -9.49 -4.77
N ILE A 83 -8.61 -8.69 -3.71
CA ILE A 83 -8.80 -7.24 -3.84
C ILE A 83 -7.57 -6.58 -4.45
N TYR A 84 -6.37 -6.96 -3.98
CA TYR A 84 -5.11 -6.49 -4.54
C TYR A 84 -4.95 -6.85 -6.03
N ASP A 85 -5.33 -8.06 -6.43
CA ASP A 85 -5.29 -8.48 -7.83
C ASP A 85 -6.30 -7.74 -8.72
N ILE A 86 -7.51 -7.47 -8.22
CA ILE A 86 -8.49 -6.62 -8.91
C ILE A 86 -7.94 -5.20 -9.08
N TYR A 87 -7.34 -4.65 -8.03
CA TYR A 87 -6.71 -3.34 -8.06
C TYR A 87 -5.60 -3.28 -9.11
N LYS A 88 -4.68 -4.26 -9.15
CA LYS A 88 -3.61 -4.33 -10.16
C LYS A 88 -4.17 -4.37 -11.58
N LYS A 89 -5.16 -5.23 -11.84
CA LYS A 89 -5.81 -5.34 -13.17
C LYS A 89 -6.46 -4.04 -13.62
N LYS A 90 -7.12 -3.32 -12.70
CA LYS A 90 -7.76 -2.03 -13.00
C LYS A 90 -6.76 -0.99 -13.53
N TYR A 91 -5.53 -1.02 -13.02
CA TYR A 91 -4.49 -0.05 -13.38
C TYR A 91 -3.40 -0.60 -14.31
N GLY A 92 -3.56 -1.82 -14.85
CA GLY A 92 -2.58 -2.46 -15.74
C GLY A 92 -1.24 -2.76 -15.06
N MET A 93 -1.25 -3.02 -13.75
CA MET A 93 -0.08 -3.38 -12.93
C MET A 93 0.07 -4.91 -12.76
N ASP A 94 -0.53 -5.68 -13.65
CA ASP A 94 -0.51 -7.16 -13.65
C ASP A 94 0.61 -7.75 -14.53
N GLN A 95 1.56 -6.91 -14.97
CA GLN A 95 2.68 -7.28 -15.84
C GLN A 95 3.79 -8.07 -15.14
#